data_AF-A0A932CBC5-F1
#
_entry.id   AF-A0A932CBC5-F1
#
_cell.length_a   1.000
_cell.length_b   1.000
_cell.length_c   1.000
_cell.angle_alpha   90.00
_cell.angle_beta   90.00
_cell.angle_gamma   90.00
#
_symmetry.space_group_name_H-M   'P 1'
#
loop_
_entity.id
_entity.type
_entity.pdbx_description
1 polymer ?
#
loop_
_entity_poly.entity_id
_entity_poly.type
_entity_poly.pdbx_seq_one_letter_code
_entity_poly.pdbx_strand_id
1 'polypeptide(L)'
;MKITLSLFEAHLKCPTKCWLRSNGEPTAGNAYAEWVHTQSESYRADAVRQLAAEVPMEVYAVGPAAENLKTAKWRLAVDMDILAQVSTPAVSGSVPLPERKPDGTPPEAIGTDGPSALQSRLHAVERIRSKGRGKAAQFIPIRFIFTNKLGKDDKLLLAFDAFVIAEMLGREIRLGKIIHGDDHAMLKVKTSALTSEVRKRIEKIAALLSNPARPDLVLNRHCAECEFQARCRQKAIEFARLRDVIEGSSTEKGIREYLILLSICQTCKYMGADFLDFLRSGERDIHAFAESRRTWTRPSRSSQPIGLPTITTSSPVVPQATVRGR
;
A
#
# COMPACT_ATOMS: atom_id res chain seq x y z
N MET A 1 9.11 3.89 -10.09
CA MET A 1 7.85 4.00 -9.31
C MET A 1 7.57 5.48 -9.00
N LYS A 2 6.30 5.93 -8.92
CA LYS A 2 5.95 7.33 -8.64
C LYS A 2 5.24 7.48 -7.29
N ILE A 3 5.80 8.25 -6.37
CA ILE A 3 5.17 8.58 -5.07
C ILE A 3 4.68 10.02 -5.11
N THR A 4 3.38 10.19 -5.01
CA THR A 4 2.76 11.53 -4.97
C THR A 4 2.52 11.96 -3.52
N LEU A 5 2.39 13.27 -3.32
CA LEU A 5 1.96 13.85 -2.05
C LEU A 5 0.64 13.24 -1.53
N SER A 6 -0.29 12.95 -2.43
CA SER A 6 -1.56 12.28 -2.11
C SER A 6 -1.37 10.86 -1.55
N LEU A 7 -0.40 10.10 -2.07
CA LEU A 7 -0.03 8.79 -1.52
C LEU A 7 0.70 8.93 -0.18
N PHE A 8 1.57 9.93 -0.06
CA PHE A 8 2.27 10.23 1.20
C PHE A 8 1.28 10.57 2.32
N GLU A 9 0.34 11.47 2.06
CA GLU A 9 -0.73 11.84 2.98
C GLU A 9 -1.58 10.63 3.38
N ALA A 10 -1.98 9.81 2.40
CA ALA A 10 -2.73 8.59 2.65
C ALA A 10 -1.95 7.63 3.57
N HIS A 11 -0.64 7.46 3.35
CA HIS A 11 0.21 6.59 4.15
C HIS A 11 0.39 7.10 5.59
N LEU A 12 0.43 8.42 5.82
CA LEU A 12 0.48 8.98 7.17
C LEU A 12 -0.75 8.56 8.00
N LYS A 13 -1.91 8.44 7.35
CA LYS A 13 -3.16 8.02 8.01
C LYS A 13 -3.34 6.51 8.08
N CYS A 14 -3.08 5.79 6.99
CA CYS A 14 -3.29 4.35 6.90
C CYS A 14 -2.56 3.72 5.69
N PRO A 15 -1.74 2.66 5.88
CA PRO A 15 -1.11 1.94 4.76
C PRO A 15 -2.12 1.40 3.75
N THR A 16 -3.26 0.85 4.19
CA THR A 16 -4.31 0.34 3.29
C THR A 16 -4.89 1.45 2.42
N LYS A 17 -5.09 2.67 2.94
CA LYS A 17 -5.55 3.82 2.15
C LYS A 17 -4.54 4.20 1.07
N CYS A 18 -3.25 4.22 1.41
CA CYS A 18 -2.17 4.48 0.45
C CYS A 18 -2.20 3.45 -0.70
N TRP A 19 -2.29 2.16 -0.36
CA TRP A 19 -2.32 1.08 -1.35
C TRP A 19 -3.58 1.13 -2.22
N LEU A 20 -4.75 1.43 -1.64
CA LEU A 20 -5.99 1.56 -2.43
C LEU A 20 -5.90 2.73 -3.42
N ARG A 21 -5.38 3.89 -2.99
CA ARG A 21 -5.18 5.05 -3.87
C ARG A 21 -4.18 4.75 -4.99
N SER A 22 -3.07 4.06 -4.71
CA SER A 22 -2.07 3.75 -5.74
C SER A 22 -2.60 2.81 -6.82
N ASN A 23 -3.54 1.93 -6.46
CA ASN A 23 -4.19 1.00 -7.39
C ASN A 23 -5.41 1.60 -8.11
N GLY A 24 -5.71 2.88 -7.90
CA GLY A 24 -6.85 3.56 -8.53
C GLY A 24 -8.20 3.00 -8.08
N GLU A 25 -8.26 2.41 -6.89
CA GLU A 25 -9.48 1.79 -6.39
C GLU A 25 -10.54 2.87 -6.13
N PRO A 26 -11.81 2.62 -6.50
CA PRO A 26 -12.86 3.61 -6.33
C PRO A 26 -13.10 3.88 -4.84
N THR A 27 -13.32 5.16 -4.53
CA THR A 27 -13.82 5.57 -3.22
C THR A 27 -15.27 5.11 -3.09
N ALA A 28 -15.67 4.74 -1.87
CA ALA A 28 -17.04 4.29 -1.59
C ALA A 28 -17.87 5.41 -0.92
N GLY A 29 -17.41 6.65 -1.07
CA GLY A 29 -17.98 7.84 -0.43
C GLY A 29 -17.72 7.90 1.09
N ASN A 30 -17.56 9.11 1.60
CA ASN A 30 -17.65 9.42 3.03
C ASN A 30 -17.95 10.91 3.15
N ALA A 31 -19.14 11.25 3.66
CA ALA A 31 -19.60 12.64 3.75
C ALA A 31 -18.62 13.54 4.53
N TYR A 32 -17.96 13.00 5.56
CA TYR A 32 -16.94 13.74 6.29
C TYR A 32 -15.68 13.95 5.45
N ALA A 33 -15.21 12.93 4.72
CA ALA A 33 -14.04 13.06 3.84
C ALA A 33 -14.30 14.08 2.71
N GLU A 34 -15.51 14.08 2.15
CA GLU A 34 -15.96 15.02 1.11
C GLU A 34 -16.05 16.45 1.67
N TRP A 35 -16.60 16.61 2.87
CA TRP A 35 -16.62 17.89 3.56
C TRP A 35 -15.20 18.40 3.85
N VAL A 36 -14.31 17.55 4.40
CA VAL A 36 -12.90 17.91 4.66
C VAL A 36 -12.19 18.35 3.38
N HIS A 37 -12.39 17.63 2.26
CA HIS A 37 -11.83 18.02 0.97
C HIS A 37 -12.36 19.39 0.54
N THR A 38 -13.68 19.60 0.60
CA THR A 38 -14.32 20.88 0.23
C THR A 38 -13.80 22.05 1.08
N GLN A 39 -13.69 21.87 2.40
CA GLN A 39 -13.14 22.87 3.31
C GLN A 39 -11.67 23.16 3.00
N SER A 40 -10.87 22.13 2.72
CA SER A 40 -9.45 22.29 2.37
C SER A 40 -9.26 23.08 1.07
N GLU A 41 -10.10 22.81 0.07
CA GLU A 41 -10.09 23.54 -1.22
C GLU A 41 -10.54 25.00 -1.06
N SER A 42 -11.63 25.24 -0.33
CA SER A 42 -12.12 26.61 -0.06
C SER A 42 -11.07 27.42 0.69
N TYR A 43 -10.56 26.88 1.80
CA TYR A 43 -9.53 27.53 2.60
C TYR A 43 -8.27 27.80 1.79
N ARG A 44 -7.83 26.86 0.94
CA ARG A 44 -6.69 27.10 0.05
C ARG A 44 -6.97 28.26 -0.91
N ALA A 45 -8.14 28.30 -1.52
CA ALA A 45 -8.50 29.38 -2.46
C ALA A 45 -8.55 30.75 -1.76
N ASP A 46 -9.11 30.82 -0.53
CA ASP A 46 -9.14 32.03 0.28
C ASP A 46 -7.73 32.48 0.69
N ALA A 47 -6.91 31.56 1.21
CA ALA A 47 -5.56 31.87 1.66
C ALA A 47 -4.62 32.26 0.50
N VAL A 48 -4.78 31.65 -0.68
CA VAL A 48 -4.06 32.08 -1.90
C VAL A 48 -4.46 33.50 -2.29
N ARG A 49 -5.77 33.84 -2.25
CA ARG A 49 -6.25 35.20 -2.54
C ARG A 49 -5.64 36.23 -1.59
N GLN A 50 -5.62 35.95 -0.29
CA GLN A 50 -5.01 36.86 0.70
C GLN A 50 -3.50 37.02 0.48
N LEU A 51 -2.78 35.89 0.29
CA LEU A 51 -1.34 35.92 0.11
C LEU A 51 -0.93 36.62 -1.21
N ALA A 52 -1.73 36.48 -2.27
CA ALA A 52 -1.50 37.15 -3.54
C ALA A 52 -1.74 38.67 -3.46
N ALA A 53 -2.65 39.14 -2.59
CA ALA A 53 -2.95 40.57 -2.44
C ALA A 53 -1.76 41.38 -1.88
N GLU A 54 -0.84 40.75 -1.15
CA GLU A 54 0.36 41.39 -0.60
C GLU A 54 1.52 41.49 -1.61
N VAL A 55 1.38 40.88 -2.79
CA VAL A 55 2.47 40.70 -3.75
C VAL A 55 2.14 41.40 -5.08
N PRO A 56 3.03 42.28 -5.60
CA PRO A 56 2.83 42.87 -6.91
C PRO A 56 2.69 41.81 -8.01
N MET A 57 1.77 42.01 -8.94
CA MET A 57 1.42 41.02 -9.97
C MET A 57 2.62 40.54 -10.81
N GLU A 58 3.59 41.43 -11.07
CA GLU A 58 4.80 41.14 -11.84
C GLU A 58 5.72 40.07 -11.22
N VAL A 59 5.60 39.87 -9.91
CA VAL A 59 6.42 38.91 -9.14
C VAL A 59 5.57 37.78 -8.56
N TYR A 60 4.33 37.65 -9.02
CA TYR A 60 3.39 36.58 -8.71
C TYR A 60 3.24 35.63 -9.91
N ALA A 61 3.22 34.32 -9.67
CA ALA A 61 3.03 33.30 -10.71
C ALA A 61 2.00 32.25 -10.28
N VAL A 62 1.18 31.80 -11.22
CA VAL A 62 0.22 30.69 -11.03
C VAL A 62 0.66 29.53 -11.92
N GLY A 63 0.86 28.35 -11.32
CA GLY A 63 1.28 27.14 -12.04
C GLY A 63 2.52 27.26 -12.94
N PRO A 64 3.61 27.95 -12.54
CA PRO A 64 4.81 28.01 -13.37
C PRO A 64 5.45 26.62 -13.53
N ALA A 65 6.05 26.38 -14.70
CA ALA A 65 6.77 25.15 -14.97
C ALA A 65 7.95 24.94 -14.00
N ALA A 66 8.03 23.74 -13.42
CA ALA A 66 9.00 23.39 -12.37
C ALA A 66 10.46 23.49 -12.83
N GLU A 67 10.73 23.29 -14.13
CA GLU A 67 12.05 23.38 -14.77
C GLU A 67 12.70 24.76 -14.60
N ASN A 68 11.88 25.79 -14.38
CA ASN A 68 12.33 27.18 -14.23
C ASN A 68 12.68 27.57 -12.79
N LEU A 69 12.70 26.65 -11.82
CA LEU A 69 13.00 26.99 -10.42
C LEU A 69 14.36 27.69 -10.26
N LYS A 70 15.40 27.28 -10.99
CA LYS A 70 16.74 27.90 -10.90
C LYS A 70 16.78 29.31 -11.52
N THR A 71 16.00 29.54 -12.57
CA THR A 71 15.92 30.79 -13.33
C THR A 71 14.75 31.68 -12.93
N ALA A 72 13.96 31.24 -11.94
CA ALA A 72 12.73 31.87 -11.50
C ALA A 72 12.92 33.34 -11.13
N LYS A 73 12.08 34.21 -11.70
CA LYS A 73 12.06 35.64 -11.42
C LYS A 73 10.97 36.05 -10.43
N TRP A 74 9.94 35.22 -10.26
CA TRP A 74 8.85 35.42 -9.31
C TRP A 74 9.35 35.44 -7.86
N ARG A 75 8.58 36.11 -6.99
CA ARG A 75 8.75 36.10 -5.53
C ARG A 75 7.75 35.16 -4.87
N LEU A 76 6.57 35.00 -5.43
CA LEU A 76 5.55 34.07 -4.97
C LEU A 76 5.03 33.26 -6.16
N ALA A 77 4.93 31.95 -6.00
CA ALA A 77 4.26 31.09 -6.94
C ALA A 77 3.24 30.21 -6.23
N VAL A 78 2.09 29.96 -6.85
CA VAL A 78 1.01 29.13 -6.30
C VAL A 78 0.62 28.01 -7.26
N ASP A 79 0.02 26.95 -6.71
CA ASP A 79 -0.45 25.79 -7.47
C ASP A 79 0.61 25.21 -8.43
N MET A 80 1.83 24.98 -7.90
CA MET A 80 2.92 24.42 -8.71
C MET A 80 2.98 22.91 -8.58
N ASP A 81 2.93 22.19 -9.70
CA ASP A 81 3.25 20.77 -9.74
C ASP A 81 4.74 20.56 -10.01
N ILE A 82 5.41 19.83 -9.10
CA ILE A 82 6.83 19.54 -9.20
C ILE A 82 7.09 18.03 -9.17
N LEU A 83 8.11 17.60 -9.91
CA LEU A 83 8.57 16.21 -10.01
C LEU A 83 10.08 16.16 -9.81
N ALA A 84 10.54 15.36 -8.86
CA ALA A 84 11.95 15.08 -8.62
C ALA A 84 12.25 13.60 -8.86
N GLN A 85 13.42 13.31 -9.45
CA GLN A 85 13.95 11.96 -9.52
C GLN A 85 14.84 11.73 -8.30
N VAL A 86 14.57 10.70 -7.52
CA VAL A 86 15.40 10.32 -6.39
C VAL A 86 16.20 9.09 -6.78
N SER A 87 17.51 9.28 -6.87
CA SER A 87 18.44 8.16 -6.90
C SER A 87 18.48 7.53 -5.51
N THR A 88 18.31 6.22 -5.43
CA THR A 88 18.59 5.50 -4.18
C THR A 88 20.05 5.77 -3.80
N PRO A 89 20.35 6.11 -2.53
CA PRO A 89 21.74 6.17 -2.10
C PRO A 89 22.30 4.76 -2.27
N ALA A 90 23.33 4.61 -3.10
CA ALA A 90 24.11 3.39 -3.13
C ALA A 90 24.54 3.09 -1.69
N VAL A 91 24.14 1.93 -1.17
CA VAL A 91 24.67 1.44 0.09
C VAL A 91 26.17 1.26 -0.14
N SER A 92 26.98 2.25 0.28
CA SER A 92 28.42 2.08 0.46
C SER A 92 28.66 1.22 1.70
N GLY A 93 28.22 -0.04 1.61
CA GLY A 93 28.74 -1.12 2.40
C GLY A 93 29.63 -1.91 1.45
N SER A 94 30.93 -1.93 1.74
CA SER A 94 31.85 -2.90 1.17
C SER A 94 31.34 -4.30 1.54
N VAL A 95 30.52 -4.88 0.67
CA VAL A 95 30.19 -6.31 0.71
C VAL A 95 31.49 -7.06 0.38
N PRO A 96 32.01 -7.94 1.25
CA PRO A 96 33.10 -8.82 0.87
C PRO A 96 32.67 -9.64 -0.33
N LEU A 97 33.54 -9.76 -1.34
CA LEU A 97 33.32 -10.63 -2.49
C LEU A 97 32.79 -12.00 -2.02
N PRO A 98 31.64 -12.50 -2.54
CA PRO A 98 31.29 -13.88 -2.33
C PRO A 98 32.27 -14.77 -3.12
N GLU A 99 32.81 -15.78 -2.45
CA GLU A 99 33.66 -16.79 -3.06
C GLU A 99 32.94 -17.43 -4.26
N ARG A 100 33.68 -17.59 -5.36
CA ARG A 100 33.21 -18.25 -6.58
C ARG A 100 32.82 -19.70 -6.25
N LYS A 101 31.53 -20.04 -6.36
CA LYS A 101 31.13 -21.44 -6.60
C LYS A 101 31.45 -21.81 -8.06
N PRO A 102 32.01 -23.00 -8.31
CA PRO A 102 32.24 -23.48 -9.66
C PRO A 102 30.96 -24.15 -10.15
N ASP A 103 30.02 -23.37 -10.66
CA ASP A 103 29.11 -23.90 -11.68
C ASP A 103 28.52 -22.76 -12.51
N GLY A 104 28.70 -22.86 -13.82
CA GLY A 104 28.50 -21.79 -14.81
C GLY A 104 27.05 -21.45 -15.11
N THR A 105 26.22 -21.23 -14.10
CA THR A 105 24.86 -20.71 -14.27
C THR A 105 24.83 -19.22 -13.96
N PRO A 106 24.47 -18.33 -14.91
CA PRO A 106 24.37 -16.90 -14.64
C PRO A 106 23.28 -16.65 -13.58
N PRO A 107 23.54 -15.86 -12.53
CA PRO A 107 22.47 -15.42 -11.66
C PRO A 107 21.56 -14.46 -12.43
N GLU A 108 20.27 -14.79 -12.52
CA GLU A 108 19.25 -13.88 -13.02
C GLU A 108 19.26 -12.61 -12.17
N ALA A 109 19.55 -11.48 -12.81
CA ALA A 109 19.56 -10.17 -12.18
C ALA A 109 18.11 -9.75 -11.85
N ILE A 110 17.64 -10.05 -10.65
CA ILE A 110 16.46 -9.40 -10.09
C ILE A 110 16.93 -8.11 -9.42
N GLY A 111 16.95 -7.04 -10.20
CA GLY A 111 17.26 -5.70 -9.72
C GLY A 111 16.49 -4.67 -10.53
N THR A 112 15.19 -4.51 -10.28
CA THR A 112 14.46 -3.32 -10.73
C THR A 112 14.71 -2.17 -9.76
N ASP A 113 15.97 -1.74 -9.64
CA ASP A 113 16.36 -0.49 -8.96
C ASP A 113 16.17 0.68 -9.95
N GLY A 114 14.92 0.92 -10.34
CA GLY A 114 14.56 2.11 -11.08
C GLY A 114 14.46 3.33 -10.14
N PRO A 115 14.85 4.55 -10.58
CA PRO A 115 14.69 5.75 -9.78
C PRO A 115 13.22 5.92 -9.33
N SER A 116 13.04 6.27 -8.06
CA SER A 116 11.73 6.62 -7.55
C SER A 116 11.47 8.10 -7.84
N ALA A 117 10.39 8.38 -8.57
CA ALA A 117 9.98 9.73 -8.87
C ALA A 117 9.06 10.25 -7.75
N LEU A 118 9.37 11.40 -7.17
CA LEU A 118 8.55 12.06 -6.17
C LEU A 118 7.81 13.23 -6.79
N GLN A 119 6.50 13.30 -6.61
CA GLN A 119 5.67 14.40 -7.08
C GLN A 119 5.00 15.12 -5.92
N SER A 120 5.09 16.45 -5.89
CA SER A 120 4.28 17.29 -5.00
C SER A 120 3.54 18.37 -5.78
N ARG A 121 2.29 18.64 -5.36
CA ARG A 121 1.53 19.83 -5.74
C ARG A 121 1.67 20.85 -4.62
N LEU A 122 2.52 21.84 -4.86
CA LEU A 122 2.83 22.89 -3.91
C LEU A 122 1.72 23.92 -3.89
N HIS A 123 1.14 24.16 -2.71
CA HIS A 123 0.11 25.17 -2.57
C HIS A 123 0.67 26.57 -2.88
N ALA A 124 1.80 26.91 -2.24
CA ALA A 124 2.54 28.13 -2.53
C ALA A 124 4.04 27.96 -2.25
N VAL A 125 4.87 28.75 -2.93
CA VAL A 125 6.32 28.83 -2.73
C VAL A 125 6.75 30.27 -2.75
N GLU A 126 7.41 30.70 -1.68
CA GLU A 126 8.06 32.00 -1.62
C GLU A 126 9.53 31.87 -2.00
N ARG A 127 9.98 32.77 -2.88
CA ARG A 127 11.38 32.90 -3.28
C ARG A 127 11.99 34.16 -2.68
N ILE A 128 12.98 33.96 -1.80
CA ILE A 128 13.73 35.04 -1.18
C ILE A 128 15.06 35.22 -1.91
N ARG A 129 15.27 36.39 -2.50
CA ARG A 129 16.58 36.75 -3.07
C ARG A 129 17.61 36.81 -1.96
N SER A 130 18.77 36.20 -2.18
CA SER A 130 19.88 36.30 -1.23
C SER A 130 20.45 37.73 -1.27
N LYS A 131 20.88 38.25 -0.12
CA LYS A 131 21.46 39.62 -0.01
C LYS A 131 22.94 39.71 -0.44
N GLY A 132 23.57 38.63 -0.89
CA GLY A 132 25.03 38.59 -1.18
C GLY A 132 25.35 38.14 -2.60
N ARG A 133 26.41 38.71 -3.20
CA ARG A 133 26.94 38.29 -4.52
C ARG A 133 27.18 36.76 -4.50
N GLY A 134 26.64 36.07 -5.52
CA GLY A 134 26.85 34.63 -5.74
C GLY A 134 26.02 33.68 -4.87
N LYS A 135 25.20 34.15 -3.92
CA LYS A 135 24.36 33.25 -3.12
C LYS A 135 23.06 32.88 -3.86
N ALA A 136 22.73 31.59 -3.92
CA ALA A 136 21.48 31.14 -4.54
C ALA A 136 20.25 31.68 -3.76
N ALA A 137 19.18 32.03 -4.48
CA ALA A 137 17.91 32.47 -3.87
C ALA A 137 17.31 31.35 -3.02
N GLN A 138 16.76 31.63 -1.85
CA GLN A 138 16.10 30.63 -0.99
C GLN A 138 14.66 30.38 -1.44
N PHE A 139 14.17 29.15 -1.26
CA PHE A 139 12.76 28.80 -1.51
C PHE A 139 12.15 28.32 -0.20
N ILE A 140 10.95 28.80 0.10
CA ILE A 140 10.19 28.47 1.30
C ILE A 140 8.82 27.95 0.83
N PRO A 141 8.56 26.63 0.94
CA PRO A 141 7.23 26.10 0.69
C PRO A 141 6.26 26.61 1.75
N ILE A 142 5.04 26.89 1.31
CA ILE A 142 3.93 27.35 2.13
C ILE A 142 2.77 26.38 1.92
N ARG A 143 2.24 25.86 3.03
CA ARG A 143 1.08 24.97 3.02
C ARG A 143 -0.09 25.60 3.74
N PHE A 144 -1.28 25.42 3.20
CA PHE A 144 -2.54 25.92 3.76
C PHE A 144 -3.30 24.76 4.40
N ILE A 145 -3.70 24.92 5.66
CA ILE A 145 -4.39 23.88 6.43
C ILE A 145 -5.54 24.52 7.20
N PHE A 146 -6.78 24.17 6.87
CA PHE A 146 -7.95 24.85 7.45
C PHE A 146 -8.13 24.62 8.95
N THR A 147 -7.49 23.61 9.54
CA THR A 147 -7.67 23.28 10.96
C THR A 147 -6.89 24.23 11.88
N ASN A 148 -7.53 24.62 12.99
CA ASN A 148 -6.89 25.45 14.02
C ASN A 148 -5.75 24.71 14.76
N LYS A 149 -5.84 23.37 14.87
CA LYS A 149 -4.83 22.54 15.54
C LYS A 149 -3.97 21.80 14.53
N LEU A 150 -2.68 22.13 14.54
CA LEU A 150 -1.68 21.45 13.71
C LEU A 150 -1.05 20.26 14.44
N GLY A 151 -1.03 19.11 13.76
CA GLY A 151 -0.40 17.88 14.20
C GLY A 151 1.00 17.65 13.63
N LYS A 152 1.53 16.45 13.88
CA LYS A 152 2.80 15.99 13.30
C LYS A 152 2.67 15.76 11.79
N ASP A 153 1.54 15.20 11.35
CA ASP A 153 1.30 14.89 9.93
C ASP A 153 1.32 16.15 9.06
N ASP A 154 0.73 17.24 9.52
CA ASP A 154 0.71 18.54 8.84
C ASP A 154 2.12 19.07 8.57
N LYS A 155 3.00 18.92 9.58
CA LYS A 155 4.42 19.29 9.47
C LYS A 155 5.18 18.36 8.53
N LEU A 156 4.84 17.06 8.53
CA LEU A 156 5.43 16.08 7.61
C LEU A 156 5.01 16.30 6.16
N LEU A 157 3.77 16.73 5.91
CA LEU A 157 3.30 17.11 4.58
C LEU A 157 4.11 18.30 4.04
N LEU A 158 4.26 19.38 4.83
CA LEU A 158 5.13 20.50 4.47
C LEU A 158 6.60 20.06 4.30
N ALA A 159 7.10 19.14 5.13
CA ALA A 159 8.46 18.63 4.99
C ALA A 159 8.64 17.80 3.71
N PHE A 160 7.62 17.06 3.27
CA PHE A 160 7.62 16.37 1.99
C PHE A 160 7.72 17.37 0.83
N ASP A 161 6.96 18.47 0.85
CA ASP A 161 7.07 19.54 -0.14
C ASP A 161 8.49 20.10 -0.22
N ALA A 162 9.05 20.43 0.94
CA ALA A 162 10.43 20.90 1.06
C ALA A 162 11.45 19.88 0.55
N PHE A 163 11.20 18.59 0.79
CA PHE A 163 12.04 17.49 0.31
C PHE A 163 12.04 17.40 -1.21
N VAL A 164 10.87 17.42 -1.87
CA VAL A 164 10.80 17.36 -3.34
C VAL A 164 11.45 18.60 -3.98
N ILE A 165 11.26 19.80 -3.40
CA ILE A 165 11.97 21.01 -3.84
C ILE A 165 13.50 20.86 -3.67
N ALA A 166 13.93 20.26 -2.55
CA ALA A 166 15.34 20.07 -2.26
C ALA A 166 16.02 19.13 -3.29
N GLU A 167 15.37 18.02 -3.62
CA GLU A 167 15.83 17.07 -4.63
C GLU A 167 15.94 17.73 -6.02
N MET A 168 14.95 18.55 -6.43
CA MET A 168 15.02 19.28 -7.69
C MET A 168 16.17 20.30 -7.77
N LEU A 169 16.46 20.95 -6.65
CA LEU A 169 17.47 22.01 -6.58
C LEU A 169 18.87 21.50 -6.24
N GLY A 170 18.99 20.24 -5.80
CA GLY A 170 20.23 19.66 -5.28
C GLY A 170 20.71 20.34 -3.99
N ARG A 171 19.79 20.91 -3.20
CA ARG A 171 20.14 21.69 -2.00
C ARG A 171 19.06 21.60 -0.93
N GLU A 172 19.47 21.66 0.32
CA GLU A 172 18.54 21.57 1.45
C GLU A 172 17.58 22.79 1.53
N ILE A 173 16.30 22.50 1.72
CA ILE A 173 15.28 23.49 2.13
C ILE A 173 15.11 23.39 3.64
N ARG A 174 15.52 24.44 4.37
CA ARG A 174 15.61 24.42 5.84
C ARG A 174 14.35 24.92 6.56
N LEU A 175 13.53 25.71 5.89
CA LEU A 175 12.35 26.37 6.46
C LEU A 175 11.17 26.21 5.52
N GLY A 176 10.00 25.98 6.09
CA GLY A 176 8.70 26.09 5.44
C GLY A 176 7.72 26.85 6.33
N LYS A 177 6.58 27.24 5.77
CA LYS A 177 5.49 27.93 6.49
C LYS A 177 4.20 27.13 6.37
N ILE A 178 3.41 27.12 7.44
CA ILE A 178 2.02 26.66 7.42
C ILE A 178 1.14 27.86 7.77
N ILE A 179 0.17 28.17 6.92
CA ILE A 179 -0.90 29.13 7.21
C ILE A 179 -2.14 28.33 7.57
N HIS A 180 -2.65 28.51 8.77
CA HIS A 180 -3.69 27.61 9.31
C HIS A 180 -4.76 28.27 10.16
N GLY A 181 -5.88 27.56 10.28
CA GLY A 181 -6.99 27.96 11.12
C GLY A 181 -7.74 29.19 10.63
N ASP A 182 -8.79 29.56 11.35
CA ASP A 182 -9.69 30.64 10.93
C ASP A 182 -8.96 32.00 10.87
N ASP A 183 -8.02 32.23 11.79
CA ASP A 183 -7.19 33.42 11.86
C ASP A 183 -6.04 33.47 10.84
N HIS A 184 -5.90 32.45 9.99
CA HIS A 184 -4.80 32.34 9.02
C HIS A 184 -3.42 32.47 9.68
N ALA A 185 -3.27 31.92 10.88
CA ALA A 185 -2.06 32.01 11.68
C ALA A 185 -0.87 31.35 10.96
N MET A 186 0.30 32.00 11.03
CA MET A 186 1.52 31.52 10.37
C MET A 186 2.43 30.76 11.34
N LEU A 187 2.62 29.46 11.11
CA LEU A 187 3.62 28.64 11.78
C LEU A 187 4.85 28.45 10.89
N LYS A 188 6.04 28.80 11.40
CA LYS A 188 7.32 28.48 10.77
C LYS A 188 7.80 27.09 11.22
N VAL A 189 8.17 26.24 10.26
CA VAL A 189 8.60 24.86 10.51
C VAL A 189 10.04 24.66 10.01
N LYS A 190 10.91 24.10 10.86
CA LYS A 190 12.25 23.66 10.49
C LYS A 190 12.17 22.32 9.76
N THR A 191 12.12 22.34 8.44
CA THR A 191 11.92 21.16 7.58
C THR A 191 13.11 20.20 7.63
N SER A 192 14.32 20.70 7.87
CA SER A 192 15.53 19.87 8.00
C SER A 192 15.47 18.87 9.15
N ALA A 193 14.72 19.16 10.22
CA ALA A 193 14.54 18.26 11.35
C ALA A 193 13.60 17.07 11.03
N LEU A 194 12.86 17.13 9.92
CA LEU A 194 11.87 16.12 9.52
C LEU A 194 12.33 15.28 8.33
N THR A 195 13.44 15.63 7.68
CA THR A 195 13.97 14.98 6.48
C THR A 195 14.15 13.47 6.65
N SER A 196 14.69 13.02 7.79
CA SER A 196 14.90 11.59 8.06
C SER A 196 13.58 10.82 8.18
N GLU A 197 12.58 11.38 8.85
CA GLU A 197 11.25 10.79 8.96
C GLU A 197 10.55 10.76 7.60
N VAL A 198 10.67 11.82 6.78
CA VAL A 198 10.14 11.85 5.41
C VAL A 198 10.76 10.74 4.57
N ARG A 199 12.09 10.59 4.59
CA ARG A 199 12.79 9.52 3.87
C ARG A 199 12.30 8.13 4.30
N LYS A 200 12.20 7.89 5.61
CA LYS A 200 11.69 6.63 6.17
C LYS A 200 10.25 6.33 5.71
N ARG A 201 9.40 7.35 5.58
CA ARG A 201 8.03 7.18 5.07
C ARG A 201 8.04 6.87 3.57
N ILE A 202 8.88 7.54 2.80
CA ILE A 202 9.07 7.27 1.37
C ILE A 202 9.50 5.82 1.14
N GLU A 203 10.48 5.31 1.91
CA GLU A 203 10.94 3.92 1.85
C GLU A 203 9.81 2.93 2.17
N LYS A 204 8.99 3.21 3.20
CA LYS A 204 7.83 2.39 3.54
C LYS A 204 6.77 2.38 2.45
N ILE A 205 6.53 3.52 1.81
CA ILE A 205 5.61 3.61 0.67
C ILE A 205 6.18 2.84 -0.52
N ALA A 206 7.48 2.99 -0.82
CA ALA A 206 8.16 2.23 -1.85
C ALA A 206 8.00 0.72 -1.65
N ALA A 207 8.31 0.22 -0.45
CA ALA A 207 8.13 -1.19 -0.10
C ALA A 207 6.67 -1.64 -0.21
N LEU A 208 5.72 -0.80 0.22
CA LEU A 208 4.29 -1.10 0.15
C LEU A 208 3.79 -1.22 -1.29
N LEU A 209 4.23 -0.36 -2.20
CA LEU A 209 3.75 -0.38 -3.59
C LEU A 209 4.50 -1.39 -4.46
N SER A 210 5.72 -1.78 -4.09
CA SER A 210 6.45 -2.87 -4.76
C SER A 210 5.88 -4.25 -4.44
N ASN A 211 5.08 -4.40 -3.38
CA ASN A 211 4.45 -5.66 -3.02
C ASN A 211 3.08 -5.80 -3.74
N PRO A 212 2.89 -6.80 -4.62
CA PRO A 212 1.61 -7.03 -5.28
C PRO A 212 0.53 -7.52 -4.30
N ALA A 213 0.92 -8.05 -3.13
CA ALA A 213 -0.03 -8.48 -2.12
C ALA A 213 -0.65 -7.26 -1.41
N ARG A 214 -1.96 -7.33 -1.23
CA ARG A 214 -2.72 -6.32 -0.49
C ARG A 214 -2.25 -6.29 0.97
N PRO A 215 -1.98 -5.11 1.58
CA PRO A 215 -1.62 -5.03 2.98
C PRO A 215 -2.77 -5.53 3.88
N ASP A 216 -2.41 -6.11 5.01
CA ASP A 216 -3.35 -6.55 6.02
C ASP A 216 -4.27 -5.42 6.44
N LEU A 217 -5.55 -5.75 6.60
CA LEU A 217 -6.56 -4.77 6.99
C LEU A 217 -6.45 -4.50 8.49
N VAL A 218 -5.91 -3.33 8.84
CA VAL A 218 -5.82 -2.86 10.22
C VAL A 218 -6.83 -1.74 10.44
N LEU A 219 -7.78 -1.97 11.37
CA LEU A 219 -8.71 -0.93 11.79
C LEU A 219 -8.00 0.08 12.70
N ASN A 220 -8.14 1.36 12.40
CA ASN A 220 -7.53 2.44 13.16
C ASN A 220 -8.51 3.62 13.34
N ARG A 221 -8.10 4.63 14.11
CA ARG A 221 -8.96 5.79 14.41
C ARG A 221 -9.35 6.61 13.18
N HIS A 222 -8.54 6.59 12.12
CA HIS A 222 -8.85 7.28 10.86
C HIS A 222 -9.99 6.60 10.08
N CYS A 223 -10.35 5.35 10.39
CA CYS A 223 -11.36 4.61 9.63
C CYS A 223 -12.69 5.37 9.49
N ALA A 224 -13.14 6.09 10.53
CA ALA A 224 -14.42 6.83 10.49
C ALA A 224 -14.41 7.99 9.48
N GLU A 225 -13.24 8.56 9.20
CA GLU A 225 -13.04 9.74 8.36
C GLU A 225 -12.50 9.38 6.96
N CYS A 226 -12.28 8.10 6.70
CA CYS A 226 -11.65 7.61 5.48
C CYS A 226 -12.67 7.47 4.34
N GLU A 227 -12.31 7.92 3.14
CA GLU A 227 -13.13 7.78 1.92
C GLU A 227 -13.28 6.32 1.42
N PHE A 228 -12.50 5.39 2.00
CA PHE A 228 -12.59 3.95 1.76
C PHE A 228 -13.29 3.20 2.90
N GLN A 229 -13.91 3.92 3.85
CA GLN A 229 -14.50 3.34 5.06
C GLN A 229 -15.47 2.19 4.74
N ALA A 230 -16.42 2.40 3.82
CA ALA A 230 -17.42 1.38 3.50
C ALA A 230 -16.79 0.11 2.91
N ARG A 231 -15.82 0.25 2.01
CA ARG A 231 -15.07 -0.86 1.43
C ARG A 231 -14.29 -1.64 2.49
N CYS A 232 -13.53 -0.93 3.33
CA CYS A 232 -12.74 -1.55 4.39
C CYS A 232 -13.65 -2.22 5.42
N ARG A 233 -14.77 -1.59 5.77
CA ARG A 233 -15.77 -2.13 6.69
C ARG A 233 -16.40 -3.40 6.14
N GLN A 234 -16.78 -3.44 4.87
CA GLN A 234 -17.32 -4.65 4.25
C GLN A 234 -16.34 -5.80 4.37
N LYS A 235 -15.07 -5.56 4.03
CA LYS A 235 -14.03 -6.60 4.12
C LYS A 235 -13.76 -7.05 5.56
N ALA A 236 -13.86 -6.14 6.54
CA ALA A 236 -13.77 -6.49 7.95
C ALA A 236 -14.98 -7.34 8.42
N ILE A 237 -16.19 -7.06 7.91
CA ILE A 237 -17.39 -7.85 8.20
C ILE A 237 -17.28 -9.25 7.59
N GLU A 238 -16.85 -9.37 6.33
CA GLU A 238 -16.62 -10.68 5.71
C GLU A 238 -15.56 -11.49 6.45
N PHE A 239 -14.48 -10.85 6.88
CA PHE A 239 -13.46 -11.50 7.70
C PHE A 239 -14.01 -11.95 9.07
N ALA A 240 -14.84 -11.13 9.72
CA ALA A 240 -15.48 -11.49 10.98
C ALA A 240 -16.45 -12.67 10.81
N ARG A 241 -17.30 -12.65 9.77
CA ARG A 241 -18.20 -13.76 9.43
C ARG A 241 -17.44 -15.06 9.17
N LEU A 242 -16.35 -14.99 8.41
CA LEU A 242 -15.50 -16.15 8.14
C LEU A 242 -14.94 -16.72 9.44
N ARG A 243 -14.47 -15.86 10.35
CA ARG A 243 -13.97 -16.29 11.66
C ARG A 243 -15.06 -16.91 12.55
N ASP A 244 -16.29 -16.39 12.47
CA ASP A 244 -17.44 -16.93 13.20
C ASP A 244 -17.81 -18.33 12.67
N VAL A 245 -17.79 -18.54 11.36
CA VAL A 245 -18.05 -19.85 10.72
C VAL A 245 -16.94 -20.86 11.00
N ILE A 246 -15.68 -20.41 11.09
CA ILE A 246 -14.52 -21.26 11.44
C ILE A 246 -14.40 -21.47 12.97
N GLU A 247 -15.33 -20.91 13.76
CA GLU A 247 -15.38 -21.00 15.23
C GLU A 247 -14.03 -20.69 15.92
N GLY A 248 -13.27 -19.70 15.44
CA GLY A 248 -12.09 -19.18 16.16
C GLY A 248 -10.99 -20.19 16.54
N SER A 249 -11.01 -21.43 16.03
CA SER A 249 -10.18 -22.55 16.51
C SER A 249 -8.88 -22.75 15.74
N SER A 250 -8.66 -21.98 14.68
CA SER A 250 -7.44 -22.05 13.86
C SER A 250 -6.26 -21.36 14.58
N THR A 251 -5.78 -21.97 15.67
CA THR A 251 -4.48 -21.65 16.25
C THR A 251 -3.38 -22.11 15.28
N GLU A 252 -2.17 -21.54 15.35
CA GLU A 252 -1.04 -22.00 14.53
C GLU A 252 -0.84 -23.52 14.67
N LYS A 253 -1.00 -24.03 15.91
CA LYS A 253 -1.00 -25.45 16.22
C LYS A 253 -2.14 -26.20 15.50
N GLY A 254 -3.37 -25.73 15.59
CA GLY A 254 -4.53 -26.36 14.94
C GLY A 254 -4.41 -26.38 13.41
N ILE A 255 -3.92 -25.31 12.80
CA ILE A 255 -3.65 -25.27 11.35
C ILE A 255 -2.55 -26.26 10.98
N ARG A 256 -1.46 -26.33 11.76
CA ARG A 256 -0.36 -27.28 11.52
C ARG A 256 -0.85 -28.72 11.61
N GLU A 257 -1.64 -29.06 12.63
CA GLU A 257 -2.24 -30.39 12.79
C GLU A 257 -3.20 -30.73 11.64
N TYR A 258 -4.03 -29.76 11.22
CA TYR A 258 -4.92 -29.92 10.07
C TYR A 258 -4.13 -30.17 8.77
N LEU A 259 -3.06 -29.41 8.52
CA LEU A 259 -2.22 -29.57 7.32
C LEU A 259 -1.46 -30.90 7.33
N ILE A 260 -1.05 -31.41 8.50
CA ILE A 260 -0.48 -32.77 8.63
C ILE A 260 -1.53 -33.81 8.27
N LEU A 261 -2.76 -33.67 8.79
CA LEU A 261 -3.84 -34.61 8.47
C LEU A 261 -4.18 -34.59 6.97
N LEU A 262 -4.18 -33.40 6.36
CA LEU A 262 -4.38 -33.22 4.93
C LEU A 262 -3.27 -33.84 4.10
N SER A 263 -2.00 -33.66 4.48
CA SER A 263 -0.88 -34.26 3.75
C SER A 263 -0.94 -35.79 3.81
N ILE A 264 -1.26 -36.37 4.97
CA ILE A 264 -1.48 -37.82 5.13
C ILE A 264 -2.64 -38.28 4.22
N CYS A 265 -3.79 -37.60 4.25
CA CYS A 265 -4.95 -37.92 3.42
C CYS A 265 -4.60 -37.91 1.92
N GLN A 266 -3.84 -36.92 1.46
CA GLN A 266 -3.41 -36.84 0.06
C GLN A 266 -2.41 -37.94 -0.31
N THR A 267 -1.47 -38.29 0.58
CA THR A 267 -0.54 -39.40 0.36
C THR A 267 -1.28 -40.74 0.29
N CYS A 268 -2.25 -40.99 1.17
CA CYS A 268 -3.11 -42.19 1.10
C CYS A 268 -3.85 -42.26 -0.24
N LYS A 269 -4.45 -41.15 -0.69
CA LYS A 269 -5.12 -41.07 -2.00
C LYS A 269 -4.18 -41.39 -3.16
N TYR A 270 -2.98 -40.81 -3.16
CA TYR A 270 -1.99 -41.08 -4.21
C TYR A 270 -1.53 -42.54 -4.22
N MET A 271 -1.41 -43.15 -3.04
CA MET A 271 -1.00 -44.54 -2.89
C MET A 271 -2.14 -45.56 -3.08
N GLY A 272 -3.38 -45.10 -3.29
CA GLY A 272 -4.56 -45.96 -3.40
C GLY A 272 -4.94 -46.67 -2.09
N ALA A 273 -4.57 -46.07 -0.94
CA ALA A 273 -4.92 -46.57 0.39
C ALA A 273 -6.10 -45.77 0.97
N ASP A 274 -7.00 -46.44 1.70
CA ASP A 274 -8.08 -45.76 2.41
C ASP A 274 -7.54 -45.04 3.64
N PHE A 275 -7.82 -43.74 3.73
CA PHE A 275 -7.30 -42.86 4.77
C PHE A 275 -7.81 -43.22 6.17
N LEU A 276 -9.09 -43.60 6.30
CA LEU A 276 -9.66 -43.96 7.60
C LEU A 276 -9.15 -45.33 8.06
N ASP A 277 -8.97 -46.28 7.14
CA ASP A 277 -8.33 -47.56 7.44
C ASP A 277 -6.88 -47.38 7.93
N PHE A 278 -6.11 -46.48 7.31
CA PHE A 278 -4.75 -46.15 7.76
C PHE A 278 -4.75 -45.56 9.18
N LEU A 279 -5.62 -44.59 9.46
CA LEU A 279 -5.70 -44.01 10.81
C LEU A 279 -6.14 -45.04 11.87
N ARG A 280 -7.02 -45.97 11.51
CA ARG A 280 -7.50 -47.04 12.40
C ARG A 280 -6.50 -48.17 12.59
N SER A 281 -5.56 -48.39 11.67
CA SER A 281 -4.54 -49.43 11.80
C SER A 281 -3.49 -49.11 12.88
N GLY A 282 -3.30 -47.81 13.18
CA GLY A 282 -2.27 -47.35 14.11
C GLY A 282 -0.85 -47.41 13.54
N GLU A 283 -0.70 -47.78 12.26
CA GLU A 283 0.59 -47.79 11.57
C GLU A 283 1.08 -46.36 11.33
N ARG A 284 2.40 -46.16 11.37
CA ARG A 284 3.04 -44.85 11.21
C ARG A 284 3.64 -44.63 9.83
N ASP A 285 3.76 -45.69 9.04
CA ASP A 285 4.34 -45.66 7.70
C ASP A 285 3.25 -45.94 6.66
N ILE A 286 2.87 -44.87 5.95
CA ILE A 286 1.82 -44.93 4.92
C ILE A 286 2.25 -45.79 3.73
N HIS A 287 3.56 -45.82 3.41
CA HIS A 287 4.07 -46.60 2.29
C HIS A 287 4.03 -48.09 2.61
N ALA A 288 4.52 -48.48 3.80
CA ALA A 288 4.43 -49.87 4.26
C ALA A 288 2.98 -50.36 4.39
N PHE A 289 2.08 -49.50 4.92
CA PHE A 289 0.65 -49.80 5.02
C PHE A 289 0.01 -50.01 3.64
N ALA A 290 0.32 -49.17 2.66
CA ALA A 290 -0.19 -49.31 1.30
C ALA A 290 0.35 -50.57 0.61
N GLU A 291 1.61 -50.92 0.84
CA GLU A 291 2.24 -52.13 0.30
C GLU A 291 1.69 -53.43 0.92
N SER A 292 1.45 -53.45 2.23
CA SER A 292 0.90 -54.62 2.94
C SER A 292 -0.52 -54.96 2.46
N ARG A 293 -1.36 -53.94 2.23
CA ARG A 293 -2.70 -54.10 1.64
C ARG A 293 -2.63 -54.51 0.17
N ARG A 294 -1.67 -53.99 -0.61
CA ARG A 294 -1.41 -54.45 -1.98
C ARG A 294 -0.99 -55.91 -2.04
N THR A 295 -0.23 -56.39 -1.05
CA THR A 295 0.15 -57.81 -0.94
C THR A 295 -1.01 -58.73 -0.54
N TRP A 296 -2.03 -58.21 0.16
CA TRP A 296 -3.26 -58.94 0.47
C TRP A 296 -4.23 -59.02 -0.72
N THR A 297 -4.21 -58.03 -1.62
CA THR A 297 -4.96 -58.02 -2.89
C THR A 297 -4.25 -58.76 -4.05
N ARG A 298 -3.40 -59.76 -3.78
CA ARG A 298 -3.09 -60.78 -4.79
C ARG A 298 -4.21 -61.83 -4.78
N PRO A 299 -5.05 -61.96 -5.83
CA PRO A 299 -6.08 -62.99 -5.83
C PRO A 299 -5.42 -64.36 -5.96
N SER A 300 -5.71 -65.26 -5.03
CA SER A 300 -5.66 -66.69 -5.29
C SER A 300 -6.61 -66.98 -6.45
N ARG A 301 -6.06 -67.52 -7.53
CA ARG A 301 -6.75 -67.91 -8.75
C ARG A 301 -7.71 -69.09 -8.47
N SER A 302 -8.99 -68.81 -8.20
CA SER A 302 -10.14 -69.66 -8.56
C SER A 302 -11.46 -69.01 -8.13
N SER A 303 -12.15 -68.35 -9.06
CA SER A 303 -13.62 -68.30 -9.20
C SER A 303 -13.95 -67.46 -10.43
N GLN A 304 -14.82 -67.97 -11.31
CA GLN A 304 -15.26 -67.34 -12.56
C GLN A 304 -16.08 -66.05 -12.33
N PRO A 305 -16.20 -65.16 -13.32
CA PRO A 305 -16.97 -63.92 -13.20
C PRO A 305 -18.47 -64.21 -13.28
N ILE A 306 -19.22 -63.86 -12.23
CA ILE A 306 -20.68 -63.77 -12.28
C ILE A 306 -21.01 -62.37 -12.82
N GLY A 307 -21.75 -62.33 -13.93
CA GLY A 307 -22.08 -61.12 -14.68
C GLY A 307 -22.80 -60.06 -13.83
N LEU A 308 -22.48 -58.80 -14.09
CA LEU A 308 -23.24 -57.65 -13.60
C LEU A 308 -24.63 -57.63 -14.23
N PRO A 309 -25.72 -57.47 -13.46
CA PRO A 309 -26.99 -57.00 -14.00
C PRO A 309 -26.87 -55.52 -14.35
N THR A 310 -27.32 -55.19 -15.55
CA THR A 310 -27.49 -53.82 -16.05
C THR A 310 -28.50 -53.09 -15.17
N ILE A 311 -28.09 -52.02 -14.49
CA ILE A 311 -29.03 -51.10 -13.84
C ILE A 311 -29.10 -49.84 -14.69
N THR A 312 -30.24 -49.70 -15.36
CA THR A 312 -30.70 -48.55 -16.12
C THR A 312 -30.66 -47.27 -15.29
N THR A 313 -30.04 -46.23 -15.86
CA THR A 313 -30.09 -44.86 -15.37
C THR A 313 -31.52 -44.33 -15.45
N SER A 314 -32.17 -44.14 -14.31
CA SER A 314 -33.31 -43.25 -14.18
C SER A 314 -32.80 -41.86 -13.78
N SER A 315 -33.10 -40.87 -14.62
CA SER A 315 -32.77 -39.45 -14.39
C SER A 315 -33.49 -38.92 -13.14
N PRO A 316 -32.85 -38.03 -12.36
CA PRO A 316 -33.56 -37.30 -11.32
C PRO A 316 -34.42 -36.19 -11.95
N VAL A 317 -35.68 -36.18 -11.55
CA VAL A 317 -36.70 -35.17 -11.87
C VAL A 317 -36.29 -33.82 -11.27
N VAL A 318 -36.33 -32.78 -12.09
CA VAL A 318 -36.18 -31.37 -11.70
C VAL A 318 -37.50 -30.89 -11.07
N PRO A 319 -37.51 -30.36 -9.83
CA PRO A 319 -38.70 -29.73 -9.30
C PRO A 319 -38.87 -28.33 -9.89
N GLN A 320 -39.96 -28.12 -10.65
CA GLN A 320 -40.39 -26.80 -11.11
C GLN A 320 -40.90 -25.97 -9.93
N ALA A 321 -40.33 -24.77 -9.77
CA ALA A 321 -40.86 -23.74 -8.87
C ALA A 321 -42.08 -23.08 -9.52
N THR A 322 -43.26 -23.28 -8.92
CA THR A 322 -44.49 -22.58 -9.30
C THR A 322 -44.50 -21.20 -8.65
N VAL A 323 -44.38 -20.14 -9.47
CA VAL A 323 -44.69 -18.76 -9.09
C VAL A 323 -46.22 -18.64 -9.04
N ARG A 324 -46.79 -18.40 -7.85
CA ARG A 324 -48.18 -17.93 -7.71
C ARG A 324 -48.16 -16.44 -7.41
N GLY A 325 -48.59 -15.66 -8.38
CA GLY A 325 -49.00 -14.28 -8.17
C GLY A 325 -50.43 -14.20 -7.62
N ARG A 326 -50.62 -13.32 -6.64
CA ARG A 326 -51.73 -12.37 -6.53
C ARG A 326 -51.22 -11.16 -5.78
#